data_AF-T1H4M9-F1
#
_entry.id   AF-T1H4M9-F1
#
_cell.length_a   1.000
_cell.length_b   1.000
_cell.length_c   1.000
_cell.angle_alpha   90.00
_cell.angle_beta   90.00
_cell.angle_gamma   90.00
#
_symmetry.space_group_name_H-M   'P 1'
#
loop_
_entity.id
_entity.type
_entity.pdbx_description
1 polymer ?
#
loop_
_entity_poly.entity_id
_entity_poly.type
_entity_poly.pdbx_seq_one_letter_code
_entity_poly.pdbx_strand_id
1 'polypeptide(L)'
;MSRQRAESLLKQGDKEGCFVVRKSSTKGLYTLSLHTKVPQSHVKHYHIKQNARGEYYLSEKHCCENIPDLINYHRHNSGGLACRLKSSPCDRPVP
;
A
#
# COMPACT_ATOMS: atom_id res chain seq x y z
N MET A 1 12.22 4.18 -2.42
CA MET A 1 12.11 3.50 -1.11
C MET A 1 12.20 1.99 -1.33
N SER A 2 13.10 1.29 -0.63
CA SER A 2 13.29 -0.17 -0.77
C SER A 2 12.24 -0.96 0.01
N ARG A 3 12.12 -2.26 -0.28
CA ARG A 3 11.23 -3.19 0.44
C ARG A 3 11.57 -3.21 1.93
N GLN A 4 12.85 -3.42 2.28
CA GLN A 4 13.27 -3.48 3.68
C GLN A 4 12.98 -2.19 4.44
N ARG A 5 13.14 -1.01 3.81
CA ARG A 5 12.78 0.26 4.46
C ARG A 5 11.29 0.35 4.73
N ALA A 6 10.45 -0.01 3.76
CA ALA A 6 9.00 0.00 3.94
C ALA A 6 8.58 -0.94 5.08
N GLU A 7 9.13 -2.16 5.13
CA GLU A 7 8.85 -3.10 6.22
C GLU A 7 9.30 -2.56 7.58
N SER A 8 10.49 -1.96 7.65
CA SER A 8 11.02 -1.39 8.88
C SER A 8 10.15 -0.23 9.39
N LEU A 9 9.73 0.68 8.50
CA LEU A 9 8.85 1.80 8.84
C LEU A 9 7.48 1.31 9.34
N LEU A 10 6.91 0.33 8.64
CA LEU A 10 5.61 -0.25 8.98
C LEU A 10 5.66 -1.00 10.31
N LYS A 11 6.71 -1.79 10.55
CA LYS A 11 6.94 -2.49 11.81
C LYS A 11 7.23 -1.53 12.95
N GLN A 12 7.99 -0.45 12.71
CA GLN A 12 8.25 0.59 13.71
C GLN A 12 6.97 1.33 14.12
N GLY A 13 6.06 1.55 13.17
CA GLY A 13 4.75 2.12 13.47
C GLY A 13 3.84 1.19 14.27
N ASP A 14 4.08 -0.12 14.21
CA ASP A 14 3.37 -1.20 14.91
C ASP A 14 1.83 -1.00 14.94
N LYS A 15 1.28 -0.50 13.84
CA LYS A 15 -0.14 -0.11 13.70
C LYS A 15 -0.80 -0.92 12.59
N GLU A 16 -1.86 -1.63 12.93
CA GLU A 16 -2.62 -2.40 11.94
C GLU A 16 -3.27 -1.47 10.91
N GLY A 17 -3.20 -1.83 9.63
CA GLY A 17 -3.71 -1.01 8.54
C GLY A 17 -2.75 0.10 8.15
N CYS A 18 -1.53 0.12 8.71
CA CYS A 18 -0.49 1.05 8.30
C CYS A 18 0.03 0.66 6.91
N PHE A 19 0.15 1.62 5.99
CA PHE A 19 0.52 1.31 4.59
C PHE A 19 1.46 2.34 3.97
N VAL A 20 2.27 1.91 3.02
CA VAL A 20 3.18 2.79 2.27
C VAL A 20 3.14 2.42 0.80
N VAL A 21 3.09 3.42 -0.07
CA VAL A 21 3.30 3.21 -1.51
C VAL A 21 4.74 3.56 -1.85
N ARG A 22 5.42 2.63 -2.51
CA ARG A 22 6.78 2.81 -3.03
C ARG A 22 6.80 2.57 -4.53
N LYS A 23 7.64 3.34 -5.25
CA LYS A 23 7.99 3.02 -6.64
C LYS A 23 8.80 1.73 -6.66
N SER A 24 8.43 0.81 -7.56
CA SER A 24 9.23 -0.38 -7.82
C SER A 24 10.51 0.00 -8.57
N SER A 25 11.49 -0.90 -8.60
CA SER A 25 12.69 -0.73 -9.43
C SER A 25 12.36 -0.70 -10.93
N THR A 26 11.22 -1.28 -11.32
CA THR A 26 10.70 -1.22 -12.69
C THR A 26 9.98 0.11 -12.93
N LYS A 27 10.35 0.82 -14.00
CA LYS A 27 9.66 2.05 -14.43
C LYS A 27 8.16 1.78 -14.62
N GLY A 28 7.32 2.62 -14.03
CA GLY A 28 5.86 2.55 -14.14
C GLY A 28 5.16 1.59 -13.18
N LEU A 29 5.90 0.83 -12.36
CA LEU A 29 5.29 -0.04 -11.36
C LEU A 29 5.38 0.55 -9.96
N TYR A 30 4.28 0.46 -9.22
CA TYR A 30 4.23 0.85 -7.82
C TYR A 30 3.95 -0.38 -6.94
N THR A 31 4.29 -0.28 -5.66
CA THR A 31 4.08 -1.36 -4.70
C THR A 31 3.51 -0.77 -3.43
N LEU A 32 2.33 -1.25 -3.03
CA LEU A 32 1.70 -0.94 -1.76
C LEU A 32 2.13 -1.98 -0.73
N SER A 33 2.81 -1.52 0.33
CA SER A 33 3.18 -2.36 1.46
C SER A 33 2.21 -2.07 2.60
N LEU A 34 1.54 -3.08 3.12
CA LEU A 34 0.51 -3.00 4.15
C LEU A 34 0.91 -3.83 5.36
N HIS A 35 0.86 -3.22 6.54
CA HIS A 35 1.05 -3.90 7.81
C HIS A 35 -0.27 -4.47 8.33
N THR A 36 -0.28 -5.76 8.61
CA THR A 36 -1.38 -6.45 9.28
C THR A 36 -0.88 -7.12 10.54
N LYS A 37 -1.69 -7.10 11.61
CA LYS A 37 -1.37 -7.75 12.88
C LYS A 37 -2.16 -9.03 13.15
N VAL A 38 -3.20 -9.28 12.35
CA VAL A 38 -4.10 -10.42 12.53
C VAL A 38 -3.92 -11.39 11.36
N PRO A 39 -3.69 -12.70 11.60
CA PRO A 39 -3.49 -13.36 12.90
C PRO A 39 -2.09 -13.17 13.53
N GLN A 40 -1.11 -12.68 12.76
CA GLN A 40 0.25 -12.38 13.23
C GLN A 40 0.79 -11.11 12.55
N SER A 41 1.69 -10.39 13.22
CA SER A 41 2.36 -9.19 12.70
C SER A 41 3.17 -9.51 11.43
N HIS A 42 2.67 -9.05 10.29
CA HIS A 42 3.27 -9.28 8.98
C HIS A 42 3.05 -8.08 8.04
N VAL A 43 3.99 -7.89 7.11
CA VAL A 43 3.87 -6.87 6.07
C VAL A 43 3.57 -7.56 4.73
N LYS A 44 2.39 -7.28 4.17
CA LYS A 44 2.02 -7.74 2.83
C LYS A 44 2.42 -6.71 1.78
N HIS A 45 2.92 -7.19 0.65
CA HIS A 45 3.29 -6.34 -0.48
C HIS A 45 2.38 -6.64 -1.67
N TYR A 46 1.72 -5.60 -2.16
CA TYR A 46 0.81 -5.66 -3.29
C TYR A 46 1.38 -4.84 -4.45
N HIS A 47 1.50 -5.44 -5.62
CA HIS A 47 1.95 -4.73 -6.81
C HIS A 47 0.80 -3.95 -7.42
N ILE A 48 0.97 -2.64 -7.53
CA ILE A 48 0.07 -1.78 -8.28
C ILE A 48 0.51 -1.87 -9.73
N LYS A 49 -0.35 -2.50 -10.54
CA LYS A 49 -0.21 -2.56 -11.99
C LYS A 49 -0.91 -1.38 -12.63
N GLN A 50 -0.52 -1.07 -13.85
CA GLN A 50 -1.14 -0.02 -14.66
C GLN A 50 -1.62 -0.66 -15.96
N ASN A 51 -2.84 -0.34 -16.38
CA ASN A 51 -3.40 -0.85 -17.63
C ASN A 51 -2.96 0.03 -18.82
N ALA A 52 -3.32 -0.39 -20.04
CA ALA A 52 -3.01 0.37 -21.26
C ALA A 52 -3.69 1.75 -21.31
N ARG A 53 -4.79 1.95 -20.56
CA ARG A 53 -5.51 3.23 -20.47
C ARG A 53 -4.86 4.20 -19.48
N GLY A 54 -3.87 3.74 -18.71
CA GLY A 54 -3.19 4.54 -17.70
C GLY A 54 -3.76 4.42 -16.29
N GLU A 55 -4.74 3.55 -16.07
CA GLU A 55 -5.40 3.33 -14.78
C GLU A 55 -4.58 2.34 -13.93
N TYR A 56 -4.47 2.64 -12.63
CA TYR A 56 -3.79 1.84 -11.62
C TYR A 56 -4.75 0.86 -10.95
N TYR A 57 -4.28 -0.37 -10.73
CA TYR A 57 -5.07 -1.40 -10.07
C TYR A 57 -4.19 -2.32 -9.21
N LEU A 58 -4.70 -2.72 -8.05
CA LEU A 58 -4.09 -3.73 -7.17
C LEU A 58 -4.59 -5.14 -7.48
N SER A 59 -5.84 -5.22 -7.92
CA SER A 59 -6.52 -6.42 -8.35
C SER A 59 -7.36 -6.05 -9.56
N GLU A 60 -7.46 -6.93 -10.55
CA GLU A 60 -8.26 -6.68 -11.77
C GLU A 60 -9.75 -6.42 -11.46
N LYS A 61 -10.17 -6.67 -10.22
CA LYS A 61 -11.49 -6.32 -9.69
C LYS A 61 -11.73 -4.81 -9.54
N HIS A 62 -10.68 -3.99 -9.41
CA HIS A 62 -10.83 -2.56 -9.20
C HIS A 62 -9.68 -1.75 -9.81
N CYS A 63 -10.03 -0.94 -10.82
CA CYS A 63 -9.13 -0.01 -11.49
C CYS A 63 -9.46 1.43 -11.08
N CYS A 64 -8.45 2.24 -10.86
CA CYS A 64 -8.57 3.65 -10.50
C CYS A 64 -7.64 4.49 -11.37
N GLU A 65 -8.03 5.71 -11.69
CA GLU A 65 -7.19 6.61 -12.48
C GLU A 65 -5.95 7.08 -11.71
N ASN A 66 -6.04 7.18 -10.37
CA ASN A 66 -4.94 7.59 -9.51
C ASN A 66 -4.70 6.62 -8.35
N ILE A 67 -3.44 6.49 -7.94
CA ILE A 67 -3.06 5.77 -6.71
C ILE A 67 -3.75 6.33 -5.44
N PRO A 68 -3.84 7.66 -5.21
CA PRO A 68 -4.59 8.19 -4.06
C PRO A 68 -6.05 7.76 -4.04
N ASP A 69 -6.74 7.73 -5.18
CA ASP A 69 -8.13 7.25 -5.26
C ASP A 69 -8.23 5.77 -4.90
N LEU A 70 -7.31 4.96 -5.44
CA LEU A 70 -7.18 3.55 -5.10
C LEU A 70 -6.97 3.34 -3.60
N ILE A 71 -6.09 4.14 -2.98
CA ILE A 71 -5.86 4.10 -1.53
C ILE A 71 -7.14 4.47 -0.78
N ASN A 72 -7.82 5.54 -1.20
CA ASN A 72 -9.01 6.03 -0.53
C ASN A 72 -10.15 4.99 -0.59
N TYR A 73 -10.32 4.33 -1.73
CA TYR A 73 -11.23 3.20 -1.86
C TYR A 73 -10.87 2.08 -0.89
N HIS A 74 -9.60 1.67 -0.88
CA HIS A 74 -9.10 0.62 0.02
C HIS A 74 -9.10 0.98 1.51
N ARG A 75 -9.26 2.27 1.82
CA ARG A 75 -9.44 2.81 3.17
C ARG A 75 -10.83 2.49 3.71
N HIS A 76 -11.85 2.60 2.86
CA HIS A 76 -13.25 2.35 3.22
C HIS A 76 -13.62 0.88 3.03
N ASN A 77 -13.14 0.26 1.94
CA ASN A 77 -13.42 -1.12 1.57
C ASN A 77 -12.11 -1.90 1.39
N SER A 78 -11.86 -2.94 2.18
CA SER A 78 -10.62 -3.72 2.05
C SER A 78 -10.46 -4.34 0.66
N GLY A 79 -11.55 -4.66 -0.05
CA GLY A 79 -11.52 -4.97 -1.49
C GLY A 79 -10.55 -6.10 -1.89
N GLY A 80 -10.23 -7.02 -0.98
CA GLY A 80 -9.24 -8.10 -1.19
C GLY A 80 -7.87 -7.90 -0.50
N LEU A 81 -7.65 -6.76 0.18
CA LEU A 81 -6.50 -6.57 1.06
C LEU A 81 -6.69 -7.33 2.38
N ALA A 82 -5.58 -7.65 3.06
CA ALA A 82 -5.62 -8.31 4.37
C ALA A 82 -6.29 -7.46 5.45
N CYS A 83 -6.20 -6.13 5.35
CA CYS A 83 -6.86 -5.19 6.23
C CYS A 83 -7.17 -3.90 5.43
N ARG A 84 -8.09 -3.09 5.94
CA ARG A 84 -8.35 -1.74 5.43
C ARG A 84 -7.12 -0.86 5.60
N LEU A 85 -6.89 0.02 4.64
CA LEU A 85 -5.87 1.06 4.77
C LEU A 85 -6.34 2.05 5.85
N LYS A 86 -5.52 2.34 6.87
CA LYS A 86 -5.89 3.27 7.95
C LYS A 86 -5.02 4.52 7.92
N SER A 87 -3.71 4.33 7.99
CA SER A 87 -2.74 5.43 8.09
C SER A 87 -1.50 5.11 7.27
N SER A 88 -0.86 6.13 6.71
CA SER A 88 0.50 5.95 6.18
C SER A 88 1.51 6.26 7.29
N PRO A 89 2.66 5.56 7.38
CA PRO A 89 3.70 5.90 8.35
C PRO A 89 4.43 7.21 7.99
N CYS A 90 4.00 7.89 6.91
CA CYS A 90 4.60 9.10 6.37
C CYS A 90 4.10 10.41 6.99
N ASP A 91 3.24 10.37 8.01
CA ASP A 91 3.01 11.56 8.86
C ASP A 91 4.04 11.61 10.00
N ARG A 92 5.31 11.34 9.68
CA ARG A 92 6.40 11.69 10.59
C ARG A 92 6.93 13.02 10.10
N PRO A 93 6.70 14.14 10.81
CA PRO A 93 7.38 15.38 10.49
C PRO A 93 8.88 15.07 10.53
N VAL A 94 9.56 15.39 9.43
CA VAL A 94 11.02 15.48 9.45
C VAL A 94 11.38 16.53 10.50
N PRO A 95 12.26 16.22 11.49
CA PRO A 95 12.76 17.23 12.42
C PRO A 95 13.65 18.24 11.70
#